data_AF-A0A402D0Z1-F1
#
_entry.id   AF-A0A402D0Z1-F1
#
_cell.length_a   1.000
_cell.length_b   1.000
_cell.length_c   1.000
_cell.angle_alpha   90.00
_cell.angle_beta   90.00
_cell.angle_gamma   90.00
#
_symmetry.space_group_name_H-M   'P 1'
#
loop_
_entity.id
_entity.type
_entity.pdbx_description
1 polymer ?
#
loop_
_entity_poly.entity_id
_entity_poly.type
_entity_poly.pdbx_seq_one_letter_code
_entity_poly.pdbx_strand_id
1 'polypeptide(L)'
;MHALIRDIVDYEENHQTSPLLMAIIQKYGRKTAHLICSELAGWLLGQARLKTSFPAAKNEFRPLKLDPTKQRDVTIRQFIDDSVEASELFETTEMWVDFRVEITLEERFAIARYVEEHYHPRLFVRPPNFGRSRDD
;
A
#
# COMPACT_ATOMS: atom_id res chain seq x y z
N MET A 1 -4.56 -13.90 -8.67
CA MET A 1 -3.95 -12.59 -8.35
C MET A 1 -5.06 -11.56 -8.27
N HIS A 2 -5.24 -10.90 -7.13
CA HIS A 2 -6.37 -9.98 -6.94
C HIS A 2 -6.19 -8.71 -7.78
N ALA A 3 -7.25 -8.30 -8.48
CA ALA A 3 -7.23 -7.16 -9.40
C ALA A 3 -6.81 -5.86 -8.69
N LEU A 4 -7.33 -5.61 -7.48
CA LEU A 4 -6.97 -4.44 -6.66
C LEU A 4 -5.47 -4.32 -6.38
N ILE A 5 -4.79 -5.42 -6.06
CA ILE A 5 -3.35 -5.41 -5.75
C ILE A 5 -2.53 -4.98 -6.97
N ARG A 6 -2.89 -5.49 -8.16
CA ARG A 6 -2.22 -5.09 -9.41
C ARG A 6 -2.46 -3.63 -9.72
N ASP A 7 -3.72 -3.20 -9.62
CA ASP A 7 -4.10 -1.81 -9.87
C ASP A 7 -3.32 -0.84 -8.97
N ILE A 8 -3.22 -1.14 -7.66
CA ILE A 8 -2.44 -0.33 -6.71
C ILE A 8 -0.96 -0.25 -7.13
N VAL A 9 -0.33 -1.37 -7.48
CA VAL A 9 1.09 -1.41 -7.87
C VAL A 9 1.32 -0.68 -9.20
N ASP A 10 0.50 -0.94 -10.21
CA ASP A 10 0.62 -0.33 -11.54
C ASP A 10 0.41 1.18 -11.50
N TYR A 11 -0.45 1.67 -10.59
CA TYR A 11 -0.64 3.10 -10.37
C TYR A 11 0.56 3.77 -9.71
N GLU A 12 1.18 3.12 -8.73
CA GLU A 12 2.34 3.69 -8.04
C GLU A 12 3.59 3.69 -8.92
N GLU A 13 3.81 2.65 -9.72
CA GLU A 13 5.01 2.53 -10.56
C GLU A 13 4.88 3.28 -11.88
N ASN A 14 3.73 3.13 -12.55
CA ASN A 14 3.53 3.55 -13.93
C ASN A 14 2.49 4.67 -14.08
N HIS A 15 1.86 5.11 -12.99
CA HIS A 15 0.71 6.02 -13.02
C HIS A 15 -0.44 5.54 -13.93
N GLN A 16 -0.51 4.23 -14.15
CA GLN A 16 -1.58 3.61 -14.92
C GLN A 16 -2.85 3.62 -14.07
N THR A 17 -3.94 4.11 -14.65
CA THR A 17 -5.21 4.21 -13.93
C THR A 17 -6.16 3.14 -14.45
N SER A 18 -6.49 2.17 -13.60
CA SER A 18 -7.53 1.18 -13.90
C SER A 18 -8.94 1.79 -13.75
N PRO A 19 -10.00 1.13 -14.26
CA PRO A 19 -11.38 1.58 -14.01
C PRO A 19 -11.71 1.72 -12.52
N LEU A 20 -11.20 0.82 -11.68
CA LEU A 20 -11.36 0.88 -10.23
C LEU A 20 -10.67 2.13 -9.66
N LEU A 21 -9.42 2.38 -10.04
CA LEU A 21 -8.70 3.59 -9.63
C LEU A 21 -9.31 4.87 -10.17
N MET A 22 -9.88 4.87 -11.38
CA MET A 22 -10.61 6.03 -11.89
C MET A 22 -11.81 6.36 -10.99
N ALA A 23 -12.57 5.36 -10.55
CA ALA A 23 -13.69 5.56 -9.62
C ALA A 23 -13.21 6.13 -8.28
N ILE A 24 -12.09 5.63 -7.74
CA ILE A 24 -11.46 6.14 -6.50
C ILE A 24 -11.00 7.60 -6.69
N ILE A 25 -10.35 7.91 -7.80
CA ILE A 25 -9.87 9.27 -8.13
C ILE A 25 -11.04 10.24 -8.28
N GLN A 26 -12.14 9.82 -8.90
CA GLN A 26 -13.34 10.65 -9.03
C GLN A 26 -13.98 10.94 -7.66
N LYS A 27 -14.00 9.95 -6.76
CA LYS A 27 -14.59 10.09 -5.42
C LYS A 27 -13.74 10.92 -4.46
N TYR A 28 -12.44 10.66 -4.40
CA TYR A 28 -11.55 11.22 -3.36
C TYR A 28 -10.55 12.25 -3.89
N GLY A 29 -10.43 12.38 -5.20
CA GLY A 29 -9.40 13.18 -5.87
C GLY A 29 -8.08 12.42 -6.04
N ARG A 30 -7.31 12.82 -7.06
CA ARG A 30 -6.05 12.16 -7.45
C ARG A 30 -5.00 12.11 -6.34
N LYS A 31 -4.85 13.20 -5.59
CA LYS A 31 -3.88 13.29 -4.48
C LYS A 31 -4.19 12.29 -3.38
N THR A 32 -5.48 12.14 -3.05
CA THR A 32 -5.95 11.22 -2.02
C THR A 32 -5.83 9.77 -2.49
N ALA A 33 -6.21 9.48 -3.74
CA ALA A 33 -6.04 8.16 -4.33
C ALA A 33 -4.58 7.71 -4.31
N HIS A 34 -3.65 8.60 -4.71
CA HIS A 34 -2.22 8.32 -4.62
C HIS A 34 -1.77 8.02 -3.20
N LEU A 35 -2.18 8.84 -2.24
CA LEU A 35 -1.84 8.60 -0.84
C LEU A 35 -2.34 7.23 -0.35
N ILE A 36 -3.56 6.82 -0.71
CA ILE A 36 -4.12 5.52 -0.33
C ILE A 36 -3.28 4.39 -0.96
N CYS A 37 -3.01 4.48 -2.26
CA CYS A 37 -2.21 3.49 -2.98
C CYS A 37 -0.80 3.38 -2.42
N SER A 38 -0.12 4.49 -2.15
CA SER A 38 1.22 4.50 -1.55
C SER A 38 1.24 3.84 -0.17
N GLU A 39 0.27 4.13 0.71
CA GLU A 39 0.21 3.55 2.05
C GLU A 39 -0.07 2.05 2.01
N LEU A 40 -1.02 1.61 1.18
CA LEU A 40 -1.33 0.19 1.02
C LEU A 40 -0.17 -0.58 0.36
N ALA A 41 0.42 -0.06 -0.71
CA ALA A 41 1.57 -0.67 -1.38
C ALA A 41 2.78 -0.74 -0.44
N GLY A 42 3.06 0.34 0.29
CA GLY A 42 4.14 0.41 1.29
C GLY A 42 3.95 -0.60 2.42
N TRP A 43 2.73 -0.71 2.95
CA TRP A 43 2.39 -1.71 3.95
C TRP A 43 2.58 -3.14 3.44
N LEU A 44 2.04 -3.46 2.26
CA LEU A 44 2.16 -4.78 1.63
C LEU A 44 3.63 -5.15 1.36
N LEU A 45 4.45 -4.22 0.90
CA LEU A 45 5.88 -4.40 0.72
C LEU A 45 6.60 -4.63 2.06
N GLY A 46 6.18 -3.93 3.12
CA GLY A 46 6.65 -4.16 4.48
C GLY A 46 6.42 -5.61 4.93
N GLN A 47 5.26 -6.19 4.61
CA GLN A 47 4.96 -7.60 4.89
C GLN A 47 5.91 -8.55 4.17
N ALA A 48 6.22 -8.27 2.89
CA ALA A 48 7.13 -9.10 2.11
C ALA A 48 8.55 -9.11 2.71
N ARG A 49 9.06 -7.94 3.11
CA ARG A 49 10.42 -7.77 3.64
C ARG A 49 10.62 -8.28 5.08
N LEU A 50 9.57 -8.36 5.88
CA LEU A 50 9.65 -8.97 7.22
C LEU A 50 10.06 -10.46 7.13
N LYS A 51 9.66 -11.14 6.05
CA LYS A 51 9.98 -12.56 5.80
C LYS A 51 11.46 -12.81 5.54
N THR A 52 12.15 -11.86 4.89
CA THR A 52 13.57 -12.00 4.53
C THR A 52 14.52 -11.64 5.68
N SER A 53 14.10 -10.75 6.57
CA SER A 53 14.96 -10.22 7.64
C SER A 53 14.93 -11.03 8.93
N PHE A 54 13.87 -11.80 9.18
CA PHE A 54 13.71 -12.61 10.40
C PHE A 54 13.22 -14.03 10.07
N PRO A 55 14.11 -14.99 9.78
CA PRO A 55 13.74 -16.37 9.42
C PRO A 55 13.03 -17.14 10.55
N ALA A 56 13.04 -16.61 11.78
CA ALA A 56 12.30 -17.15 12.93
C ALA A 56 10.88 -16.56 13.06
N ALA A 57 10.60 -15.40 12.45
CA ALA A 57 9.26 -14.83 12.32
C ALA A 57 8.54 -15.46 11.11
N LYS A 58 8.51 -16.79 11.06
CA LYS A 58 7.73 -17.51 10.05
C LYS A 58 6.26 -17.28 10.40
N ASN A 59 5.58 -16.45 9.59
CA ASN A 59 4.12 -16.30 9.47
C ASN A 59 3.46 -15.07 10.08
N GLU A 60 4.19 -14.05 10.55
CA GLU A 60 3.53 -12.83 11.04
C GLU A 60 3.33 -11.79 9.93
N PHE A 61 2.19 -11.89 9.24
CA PHE A 61 1.60 -10.70 8.63
C PHE A 61 1.14 -9.77 9.76
N ARG A 62 1.53 -8.50 9.69
CA ARG A 62 1.19 -7.47 10.68
C ARG A 62 0.16 -6.52 10.11
N PRO A 63 -0.90 -6.20 10.87
CA PRO A 63 -1.90 -5.24 10.41
C PRO A 63 -1.28 -3.86 10.19
N LEU A 64 -1.85 -3.10 9.25
CA LEU A 64 -1.56 -1.69 9.06
C LEU A 64 -2.21 -0.90 10.20
N LYS A 65 -1.39 -0.23 11.02
CA LYS A 65 -1.88 0.64 12.08
C LYS A 65 -2.48 1.92 11.50
N LEU A 66 -3.70 2.22 11.90
CA LEU A 66 -4.42 3.46 11.61
C LEU A 66 -4.54 4.30 12.89
N ASP A 67 -4.43 5.61 12.72
CA ASP A 67 -4.67 6.61 13.76
C ASP A 67 -5.98 7.36 13.44
N PRO A 68 -7.06 7.19 14.22
CA PRO A 68 -8.36 7.78 13.92
C PRO A 68 -8.35 9.32 13.99
N THR A 69 -7.32 9.93 14.58
CA THR A 69 -7.15 11.39 14.61
C THR A 69 -6.58 11.96 13.31
N LYS A 70 -6.00 11.11 12.46
CA LYS A 70 -5.40 11.50 11.18
C LYS A 70 -6.40 11.31 10.05
N GLN A 71 -6.75 12.41 9.37
CA GLN A 71 -7.65 12.40 8.21
C GLN A 71 -7.22 11.40 7.12
N ARG A 72 -5.90 11.22 6.96
CA ARG A 72 -5.31 10.23 6.05
C ARG A 72 -5.84 8.82 6.34
N ASP A 73 -5.74 8.40 7.59
CA ASP A 73 -6.02 7.04 8.03
C ASP A 73 -7.53 6.78 8.05
N VAL A 74 -8.33 7.81 8.40
CA VAL A 74 -9.79 7.79 8.25
C VAL A 74 -10.19 7.55 6.78
N THR A 75 -9.51 8.21 5.84
CA THR A 75 -9.81 8.07 4.42
C THR A 75 -9.44 6.68 3.89
N ILE A 76 -8.32 6.08 4.36
CA ILE A 76 -7.95 4.70 4.01
C ILE A 76 -9.03 3.72 4.46
N ARG A 77 -9.52 3.87 5.70
CA ARG A 77 -10.60 3.03 6.22
C ARG A 77 -11.88 3.17 5.38
N GLN A 78 -12.33 4.40 5.15
CA GLN A 78 -13.50 4.68 4.31
C GLN A 78 -13.36 4.10 2.90
N PHE A 79 -12.17 4.18 2.31
CA PHE A 79 -11.91 3.56 1.02
C PHE A 79 -12.14 2.05 1.03
N ILE A 80 -11.62 1.35 2.05
CA ILE A 80 -11.77 -0.10 2.17
C ILE A 80 -13.23 -0.47 2.42
N ASP A 81 -13.90 0.24 3.32
CA ASP A 81 -15.29 -0.03 3.67
C ASP A 81 -16.27 0.24 2.51
N ASP A 82 -15.96 1.23 1.67
CA ASP A 82 -16.82 1.64 0.55
C ASP A 82 -16.53 0.85 -0.76
N SER A 83 -15.39 0.18 -0.88
CA SER A 83 -15.02 -0.60 -2.07
C SER A 83 -15.29 -2.08 -1.85
N VAL A 84 -16.11 -2.67 -2.73
CA VAL A 84 -16.39 -4.11 -2.70
C VAL A 84 -15.09 -4.89 -2.88
N GLU A 85 -14.26 -4.50 -3.84
CA GLU A 85 -12.99 -5.16 -4.13
C GLU A 85 -11.99 -5.07 -2.96
N ALA A 86 -11.99 -3.95 -2.23
CA ALA A 86 -11.13 -3.78 -1.06
C ALA A 86 -11.65 -4.55 0.16
N SER A 87 -12.96 -4.52 0.40
CA SER A 87 -13.61 -5.24 1.51
C SER A 87 -13.70 -6.75 1.32
N GLU A 88 -13.47 -7.27 0.12
CA GLU A 88 -13.22 -8.70 -0.13
C GLU A 88 -11.83 -9.15 0.34
N LEU A 89 -10.87 -8.22 0.36
CA LEU A 89 -9.47 -8.50 0.70
C LEU A 89 -9.12 -8.14 2.13
N PHE A 90 -9.62 -7.01 2.59
CA PHE A 90 -9.23 -6.38 3.84
C PHE A 90 -10.42 -6.26 4.79
N GLU A 91 -10.13 -6.42 6.07
CA GLU A 91 -11.02 -6.03 7.15
C GLU A 91 -10.47 -4.79 7.84
N THR A 92 -11.37 -3.97 8.35
CA THR A 92 -11.03 -2.74 9.06
C THR A 92 -11.57 -2.76 10.49
N THR A 93 -10.82 -2.14 11.39
CA THR A 93 -11.28 -1.74 12.71
C THR A 93 -11.02 -0.24 12.86
N GLU A 94 -11.34 0.33 14.02
CA GLU A 94 -11.02 1.74 14.30
C GLU A 94 -9.51 2.04 14.16
N MET A 95 -8.66 1.07 14.50
CA MET A 95 -7.21 1.25 14.69
C MET A 95 -6.34 0.46 13.71
N TRP A 96 -6.93 -0.40 12.88
CA TRP A 96 -6.17 -1.35 12.07
C TRP A 96 -6.86 -1.68 10.75
N VAL A 97 -6.05 -2.00 9.75
CA VAL A 97 -6.45 -2.72 8.53
C VAL A 97 -5.64 -4.01 8.48
N ASP A 98 -6.30 -5.14 8.24
CA ASP A 98 -5.63 -6.42 8.02
C ASP A 98 -6.27 -7.16 6.85
N PHE A 99 -5.63 -8.23 6.39
CA PHE A 99 -6.26 -9.20 5.52
C PHE A 99 -7.39 -9.90 6.25
N ARG A 100 -8.51 -10.08 5.56
CA ARG A 100 -9.62 -10.87 6.09
C ARG A 100 -9.20 -12.29 6.46
N VAL A 101 -9.95 -12.88 7.39
CA VAL A 101 -9.73 -14.27 7.84
C VAL A 101 -9.84 -15.29 6.71
N GLU A 102 -10.63 -15.00 5.67
CA GLU A 102 -10.80 -15.86 4.51
C GLU A 102 -9.57 -15.87 3.58
N ILE A 103 -8.71 -14.84 3.63
CA ILE A 103 -7.49 -14.78 2.81
C ILE A 103 -6.42 -15.67 3.43
N THR A 104 -6.12 -16.78 2.74
CA THR A 104 -5.21 -17.81 3.23
C THR A 104 -3.77 -17.31 3.32
N LEU A 105 -2.97 -17.96 4.16
CA LEU A 105 -1.55 -17.62 4.29
C LEU A 105 -0.78 -17.75 2.95
N GLU A 106 -1.17 -18.73 2.11
CA GLU A 106 -0.60 -18.90 0.77
C GLU A 106 -0.91 -17.69 -0.14
N GLU A 107 -2.15 -17.22 -0.14
CA GLU A 107 -2.55 -16.02 -0.88
C GLU A 107 -1.83 -14.77 -0.39
N ARG A 108 -1.74 -14.59 0.94
CA ARG A 108 -0.99 -13.48 1.54
C ARG A 108 0.48 -13.49 1.09
N PHE A 109 1.10 -14.67 1.04
CA PHE A 109 2.47 -14.80 0.52
C PHE A 109 2.58 -14.55 -0.99
N ALA A 110 1.58 -14.99 -1.77
CA ALA A 110 1.55 -14.71 -3.20
C ALA A 110 1.43 -13.20 -3.49
N ILE A 111 0.60 -12.49 -2.70
CA ILE A 111 0.47 -11.03 -2.75
C ILE A 111 1.80 -10.36 -2.36
N ALA A 112 2.39 -10.75 -1.23
CA ALA A 112 3.64 -10.18 -0.76
C ALA A 112 4.79 -10.32 -1.79
N ARG A 113 4.94 -11.52 -2.38
CA ARG A 113 5.92 -11.78 -3.44
C ARG A 113 5.67 -10.92 -4.67
N TYR A 114 4.41 -10.82 -5.12
CA TYR A 114 4.08 -9.99 -6.27
C TYR A 114 4.44 -8.52 -6.03
N VAL A 115 4.09 -7.98 -4.85
CA VAL A 115 4.43 -6.60 -4.49
C VAL A 115 5.95 -6.42 -4.40
N GLU A 116 6.70 -7.35 -3.81
CA GLU A 116 8.16 -7.27 -3.76
C GLU A 116 8.82 -7.27 -5.16
N GLU A 117 8.28 -8.06 -6.08
CA GLU A 117 8.79 -8.17 -7.46
C GLU A 117 8.46 -6.94 -8.33
N HIS A 118 7.34 -6.26 -8.08
CA HIS A 118 6.79 -5.26 -8.99
C HIS A 118 6.73 -3.84 -8.42
N TYR A 119 6.75 -3.67 -7.10
CA TYR A 119 6.69 -2.35 -6.46
C TYR A 119 8.07 -1.93 -5.96
N HIS A 120 8.59 -0.83 -6.52
CA HIS A 120 9.89 -0.26 -6.25
C HIS A 120 9.72 1.20 -5.83
N PRO A 121 9.31 1.43 -4.56
CA PRO A 121 9.03 2.78 -4.08
C PRO A 121 10.23 3.67 -4.36
N ARG A 122 9.99 4.74 -5.12
CA ARG A 122 11.01 5.75 -5.38
C ARG A 122 11.39 6.35 -4.04
N LEU A 123 12.49 5.86 -3.46
CA LEU A 123 13.15 6.55 -2.36
C LEU A 123 13.30 7.99 -2.81
N PHE A 124 12.95 8.94 -1.95
CA PHE A 124 13.36 10.32 -2.15
C PHE A 124 14.87 10.31 -2.32
N VAL A 125 15.34 10.27 -3.57
CA VAL A 125 16.72 10.57 -3.90
C VAL A 125 16.84 11.99 -3.40
N ARG A 126 17.51 12.20 -2.27
CA ARG A 126 17.89 13.55 -1.86
C ARG A 126 18.47 14.18 -3.12
N PRO A 127 17.96 15.34 -3.58
CA PRO A 127 18.60 16.01 -4.70
C PRO A 127 20.09 16.05 -4.36
N PRO A 128 20.99 15.69 -5.31
CA PRO A 128 22.42 15.80 -5.04
C PRO A 128 22.63 17.19 -4.46
N ASN A 129 23.27 17.25 -3.29
CA ASN A 129 23.70 18.52 -2.73
C ASN A 129 24.53 19.17 -3.84
N PHE A 130 23.93 20.08 -4.59
CA PHE A 130 24.69 21.02 -5.41
C PHE A 130 25.50 21.77 -4.38
N GLY A 131 26.75 21.34 -4.27
CA GLY A 131 27.74 21.99 -3.45
C GLY A 131 27.63 23.47 -3.78
N ARG A 132 27.43 24.28 -2.74
CA ARG A 132 27.81 25.68 -2.82
C ARG A 132 29.29 25.64 -3.18
N SER A 133 29.61 25.80 -4.46
CA SER A 133 30.88 26.37 -4.87
C SER A 133 30.90 27.74 -4.19
N ARG A 134 31.58 27.80 -3.05
CA ARG A 134 32.17 29.05 -2.60
C ARG A 134 33.26 29.31 -3.62
N ASP A 135 32.99 30.28 -4.49
CA ASP A 135 34.06 31.05 -5.10
C ASP A 135 34.83 31.73 -3.95
N ASP A 136 36.04 31.26 -3.70
CA ASP A 136 37.12 31.99 -3.02
C ASP A 136 38.35 31.92 -3.95
#